data_AF-A0A349CYF3-F1
#
_entry.id   AF-A0A349CYF3-F1
#
_cell.length_a   1.000
_cell.length_b   1.000
_cell.length_c   1.000
_cell.angle_alpha   90.00
_cell.angle_beta   90.00
_cell.angle_gamma   90.00
#
_symmetry.space_group_name_H-M   'P 1'
#
loop_
_entity.id
_entity.type
_entity.pdbx_description
1 polymer ?
#
loop_
_entity_poly.entity_id
_entity_poly.type
_entity_poly.pdbx_seq_one_letter_code
_entity_poly.pdbx_strand_id
1 'polypeptide(L)'
;MELTHASALVTGGASGLGLATAKRLAAAGAAVTIVDLPSSPGADVAAGLGGTFAAADVTDADQVAAAVRTATEAAPLRVVVNCAGIAPPAKVLDRDGSPTPLDAFERIIRINLIGTYNVIAQASA
;
A
#
# COMPACT_ATOMS: atom_id res chain seq x y z
N MET A 1 17.65 4.48 12.55
CA MET A 1 17.34 3.05 12.36
C MET A 1 18.16 2.55 11.20
N GLU A 2 18.85 1.42 11.38
CA GLU A 2 19.57 0.75 10.29
C GLU A 2 18.58 -0.07 9.44
N LEU A 3 18.73 -0.09 8.12
CA LEU A 3 17.77 -0.70 7.18
C LEU A 3 18.36 -1.82 6.31
N THR A 4 19.69 -1.99 6.32
CA THR A 4 20.46 -2.92 5.48
C THR A 4 20.16 -4.41 5.71
N HIS A 5 19.49 -4.76 6.81
CA HIS A 5 19.07 -6.13 7.14
C HIS A 5 17.57 -6.21 7.48
N ALA A 6 16.78 -5.28 6.95
CA ALA A 6 15.34 -5.21 7.19
C ALA A 6 14.59 -5.20 5.87
N SER A 7 13.38 -5.76 5.86
CA SER A 7 12.43 -5.54 4.78
C SER A 7 11.49 -4.41 5.10
N ALA A 8 10.95 -3.81 4.03
CA ALA A 8 9.95 -2.77 4.08
C ALA A 8 8.80 -3.09 3.14
N LEU A 9 7.58 -2.94 3.62
CA LEU A 9 6.35 -3.09 2.84
C LEU A 9 5.76 -1.71 2.57
N VAL A 10 5.51 -1.39 1.29
CA VAL A 10 4.93 -0.09 0.89
C VAL A 10 3.66 -0.34 0.09
N THR A 11 2.49 -0.02 0.66
CA THR A 11 1.21 -0.09 -0.06
C THR A 11 1.04 1.14 -0.94
N GLY A 12 0.40 0.99 -2.11
CA GLY A 12 0.38 2.07 -3.11
C GLY A 12 1.77 2.38 -3.66
N GLY A 13 2.70 1.42 -3.55
CA GLY A 13 4.12 1.62 -3.85
C GLY A 13 4.41 1.77 -5.34
N ALA A 14 3.45 1.51 -6.23
CA ALA A 14 3.66 1.61 -7.67
C ALA A 14 3.59 3.06 -8.19
N SER A 15 3.13 4.02 -7.38
CA SER A 15 2.96 5.42 -7.84
C SER A 15 3.19 6.47 -6.75
N GLY A 16 3.30 7.74 -7.16
CA GLY A 16 3.24 8.90 -6.28
C GLY A 16 4.19 8.84 -5.07
N LEU A 17 3.62 9.09 -3.88
CA LEU A 17 4.35 9.10 -2.61
C LEU A 17 4.86 7.71 -2.21
N GLY A 18 4.12 6.65 -2.52
CA GLY A 18 4.52 5.27 -2.25
C GLY A 18 5.79 4.91 -3.04
N LEU A 19 5.81 5.21 -4.34
CA LEU A 19 6.98 4.98 -5.20
C LEU A 19 8.21 5.76 -4.73
N ALA A 20 8.03 7.05 -4.38
CA ALA A 20 9.13 7.86 -3.86
C ALA A 20 9.69 7.27 -2.56
N THR A 21 8.82 6.78 -1.68
CA THR A 21 9.21 6.14 -0.42
C THR A 21 9.92 4.82 -0.65
N ALA A 22 9.39 3.96 -1.53
CA ALA A 22 10.00 2.69 -1.92
C ALA A 22 11.42 2.89 -2.46
N LYS A 23 11.62 3.85 -3.37
CA LYS A 23 12.95 4.24 -3.88
C LYS A 23 13.89 4.63 -2.75
N ARG A 24 13.42 5.46 -1.82
CA ARG A 24 14.23 5.94 -0.69
C ARG A 24 14.63 4.83 0.28
N LEU A 25 13.76 3.84 0.50
CA LEU A 25 14.00 2.68 1.35
C LEU A 25 14.98 1.70 0.68
N ALA A 26 14.78 1.40 -0.60
CA ALA A 26 15.70 0.56 -1.37
C ALA A 26 17.11 1.16 -1.41
N ALA A 27 17.23 2.47 -1.67
CA ALA A 27 18.50 3.19 -1.62
C ALA A 27 19.16 3.20 -0.22
N ALA A 28 18.38 2.95 0.84
CA ALA A 28 18.89 2.80 2.21
C ALA A 28 19.29 1.35 2.55
N GLY A 29 19.15 0.41 1.61
CA GLY A 29 19.50 -1.00 1.77
C GLY A 29 18.36 -1.91 2.26
N ALA A 30 17.13 -1.41 2.37
CA ALA A 30 15.99 -2.25 2.75
C ALA A 30 15.56 -3.18 1.60
N ALA A 31 15.16 -4.41 1.92
CA ALA A 31 14.47 -5.29 0.98
C ALA A 31 13.02 -4.82 0.80
N VAL A 32 12.73 -4.12 -0.30
CA VAL A 32 11.41 -3.48 -0.50
C VAL A 32 10.43 -4.43 -1.18
N THR A 33 9.25 -4.56 -0.59
CA THR A 33 8.07 -5.16 -1.21
C THR A 33 7.07 -4.06 -1.57
N ILE A 34 6.79 -3.93 -2.87
CA ILE A 34 5.73 -3.08 -3.40
C ILE A 34 4.41 -3.84 -3.30
N VAL A 35 3.44 -3.25 -2.61
CA VAL A 35 2.08 -3.77 -2.53
C VAL A 35 1.16 -2.79 -3.24
N ASP A 36 0.48 -3.25 -4.27
CA ASP A 36 -0.41 -2.43 -5.07
C ASP A 36 -1.40 -3.32 -5.82
N LEU A 37 -2.42 -2.73 -6.45
CA LEU A 37 -3.42 -3.50 -7.19
C LEU A 37 -2.78 -4.31 -8.32
N PRO A 38 -3.33 -5.47 -8.69
CA PRO A 38 -2.80 -6.31 -9.79
C PRO A 38 -2.70 -5.57 -11.14
N SER A 39 -3.53 -4.55 -11.36
CA SER A 39 -3.55 -3.72 -12.57
C SER A 39 -2.53 -2.56 -12.56
N SER A 40 -1.81 -2.37 -11.46
CA SER A 40 -0.79 -1.32 -11.33
C SER A 40 0.51 -1.69 -12.08
N PRO A 41 1.41 -0.72 -12.33
CA PRO A 41 2.76 -1.01 -12.84
C PRO A 41 3.71 -1.57 -11.76
N GLY A 42 3.18 -2.15 -10.68
CA GLY A 42 3.96 -2.53 -9.50
C GLY A 42 5.05 -3.57 -9.78
N ALA A 43 4.83 -4.49 -10.71
CA ALA A 43 5.83 -5.48 -11.12
C ALA A 43 7.08 -4.83 -11.74
N ASP A 44 6.90 -3.91 -12.69
CA ASP A 44 7.98 -3.19 -13.35
C ASP A 44 8.72 -2.28 -12.37
N VAL A 45 7.96 -1.61 -11.48
CA VAL A 45 8.53 -0.78 -10.41
C VAL A 45 9.41 -1.63 -9.49
N ALA A 46 8.90 -2.75 -8.98
CA ALA A 46 9.65 -3.61 -8.08
C ALA A 46 10.93 -4.15 -8.75
N ALA A 47 10.83 -4.61 -9.99
CA ALA A 47 11.99 -5.05 -10.77
C ALA A 47 13.05 -3.94 -10.92
N GLY A 48 12.64 -2.71 -11.20
CA GLY A 48 13.54 -1.56 -11.31
C GLY A 48 14.21 -1.16 -9.99
N LEU A 49 13.67 -1.58 -8.84
CA LEU A 49 14.25 -1.36 -7.51
C LEU A 49 15.06 -2.55 -6.99
N GLY A 50 15.06 -3.69 -7.70
CA GLY A 50 15.56 -4.96 -7.14
C GLY A 50 14.72 -5.47 -5.96
N GLY A 51 13.45 -5.06 -5.88
CA GLY A 51 12.49 -5.48 -4.87
C GLY A 51 11.50 -6.51 -5.38
N THR A 52 10.47 -6.79 -4.56
CA THR A 52 9.41 -7.75 -4.87
C THR A 52 8.07 -7.05 -5.08
N PHE A 53 7.25 -7.53 -6.01
CA PHE A 53 5.88 -7.07 -6.16
C PHE A 53 4.90 -8.10 -5.58
N ALA A 54 4.01 -7.64 -4.72
CA ALA A 54 2.87 -8.41 -4.23
C ALA A 54 1.57 -7.71 -4.64
N ALA A 55 0.88 -8.30 -5.62
CA ALA A 55 -0.41 -7.80 -6.08
C ALA A 55 -1.48 -8.03 -5.00
N ALA A 56 -2.04 -6.95 -4.45
CA ALA A 56 -3.06 -7.04 -3.40
C ALA A 56 -3.98 -5.82 -3.36
N ASP A 57 -5.25 -6.07 -3.05
CA ASP A 57 -6.17 -5.05 -2.55
C ASP A 57 -6.02 -4.95 -1.03
N VAL A 58 -5.71 -3.75 -0.50
CA VAL A 58 -5.54 -3.52 0.94
C VAL A 58 -6.81 -3.81 1.76
N THR A 59 -7.97 -3.88 1.10
CA THR A 59 -9.26 -4.18 1.71
C THR A 59 -9.55 -5.68 1.83
N ASP A 60 -8.70 -6.54 1.26
CA ASP A 60 -8.77 -8.00 1.32
C ASP A 60 -7.75 -8.53 2.33
N ALA A 61 -8.22 -9.24 3.36
CA ALA A 61 -7.37 -9.71 4.44
C ALA A 61 -6.38 -10.80 4.00
N ASP A 62 -6.81 -11.70 3.12
CA ASP A 62 -6.00 -12.84 2.68
C ASP A 62 -4.89 -12.37 1.72
N GLN A 63 -5.21 -11.42 0.84
CA GLN A 63 -4.24 -10.80 -0.06
C GLN A 63 -3.19 -10.00 0.72
N VAL A 64 -3.60 -9.23 1.72
CA VAL A 64 -2.67 -8.49 2.59
C VAL A 64 -1.79 -9.44 3.40
N ALA A 65 -2.37 -10.50 3.99
CA ALA A 65 -1.59 -11.50 4.72
C ALA A 65 -0.55 -12.18 3.81
N ALA A 66 -0.90 -12.46 2.55
CA ALA A 66 0.05 -12.98 1.57
C ALA A 66 1.17 -11.99 1.25
N ALA A 67 0.85 -10.71 1.05
CA ALA A 67 1.84 -9.66 0.79
C ALA A 67 2.80 -9.46 1.98
N VAL A 68 2.30 -9.54 3.22
CA VAL A 68 3.13 -9.48 4.43
C VAL A 68 4.08 -10.68 4.49
N ARG A 69 3.61 -11.90 4.20
CA ARG A 69 4.48 -13.09 4.13
C ARG A 69 5.61 -12.89 3.12
N THR A 70 5.29 -12.43 1.92
CA THR A 70 6.30 -12.12 0.88
C THR A 70 7.35 -11.12 1.37
N ALA A 71 6.95 -10.08 2.11
CA ALA A 71 7.90 -9.11 2.65
C ALA A 71 8.79 -9.72 3.76
N THR A 72 8.25 -10.59 4.59
CA THR A 72 8.97 -11.26 5.68
C THR A 72 9.95 -12.34 5.17
N GLU A 73 9.68 -12.95 4.01
CA GLU A 73 10.59 -13.91 3.38
C GLU A 73 11.91 -13.26 2.92
N ALA A 74 11.89 -11.97 2.58
CA ALA A 74 13.08 -11.27 2.09
C ALA A 74 14.04 -10.86 3.23
N ALA A 75 13.50 -10.45 4.39
CA ALA A 75 14.22 -10.07 5.61
C ALA A 75 13.18 -9.80 6.72
N PRO A 76 13.58 -9.65 7.99
CA PRO A 76 12.66 -9.23 9.04
C PRO A 76 11.92 -7.95 8.68
N LEU A 77 10.58 -7.98 8.70
CA LEU A 77 9.75 -6.82 8.40
C LEU A 77 9.86 -5.78 9.52
N ARG A 78 10.47 -4.63 9.23
CA ARG A 78 10.68 -3.55 10.22
C ARG A 78 9.98 -2.25 9.85
N VAL A 79 9.51 -2.14 8.61
CA VAL A 79 8.89 -0.91 8.09
C VAL A 79 7.63 -1.26 7.32
N VAL A 80 6.54 -0.60 7.67
CA VAL A 80 5.31 -0.57 6.88
C VAL A 80 5.01 0.88 6.56
N VAL A 81 4.79 1.19 5.29
CA VAL A 81 4.33 2.52 4.86
C VAL A 81 3.03 2.36 4.09
N ASN A 82 1.95 2.90 4.64
CA ASN A 82 0.64 2.89 4.00
C ASN A 82 0.51 4.11 3.08
N CYS A 83 0.59 3.90 1.77
CA CYS A 83 0.32 4.93 0.76
C CYS A 83 -0.80 4.55 -0.21
N ALA A 84 -1.35 3.33 -0.13
CA ALA A 84 -2.55 2.97 -0.87
C ALA A 84 -3.72 3.85 -0.39
N GLY A 85 -4.36 4.54 -1.32
CA GLY A 85 -5.49 5.41 -1.02
C GLY A 85 -6.10 6.05 -2.24
N ILE A 86 -7.34 6.48 -2.11
CA ILE A 86 -8.09 7.21 -3.14
C ILE A 86 -8.59 8.54 -2.59
N ALA A 87 -8.71 9.54 -3.46
CA ALA A 87 -9.27 10.85 -3.12
C ALA A 87 -10.16 11.37 -4.27
N PRO A 88 -11.26 10.68 -4.60
CA PRO A 88 -12.20 11.18 -5.60
C PRO A 88 -12.81 12.50 -5.10
N PRO A 89 -12.87 13.56 -5.92
CA PRO A 89 -13.43 14.83 -5.50
C PRO A 89 -14.94 14.70 -5.29
N ALA A 90 -15.43 15.07 -4.09
CA ALA A 90 -16.85 15.07 -3.78
C ALA A 90 -17.18 16.20 -2.79
N LYS A 91 -18.32 16.87 -3.01
CA LYS A 91 -18.92 17.80 -2.04
C LYS A 91 -20.00 17.07 -1.26
N VAL A 92 -20.33 17.51 -0.04
CA VAL A 92 -21.46 16.91 0.71
C VAL A 92 -22.77 17.03 -0.08
N LEU A 93 -22.99 18.20 -0.69
CA LEU A 93 -24.04 18.45 -1.66
C LEU A 93 -23.42 18.91 -2.98
N ASP A 94 -23.95 18.42 -4.10
CA ASP A 94 -23.59 18.92 -5.42
C ASP A 94 -24.18 20.31 -5.71
N ARG A 95 -24.06 20.78 -6.96
CA ARG A 95 -24.57 22.10 -7.36
C ARG A 95 -26.09 22.20 -7.28
N ASP A 96 -26.79 21.09 -7.44
CA ASP A 96 -28.25 21.02 -7.48
C ASP A 96 -28.83 20.68 -6.09
N GLY A 97 -27.99 20.58 -5.06
CA GLY A 97 -28.38 20.28 -3.70
C GLY A 97 -28.58 18.79 -3.42
N SER A 98 -28.15 17.91 -4.34
CA SER A 98 -28.23 16.46 -4.14
C SER A 98 -27.06 15.97 -3.29
N PRO A 99 -27.29 15.07 -2.31
CA PRO A 99 -26.22 14.54 -1.49
C PRO A 99 -25.29 13.64 -2.31
N THR A 100 -24.00 13.64 -1.97
CA THR A 100 -23.09 12.62 -2.48
C THR A 100 -23.58 11.23 -2.08
N PRO A 101 -23.58 10.26 -3.01
CA PRO A 101 -23.94 8.88 -2.70
C PRO A 101 -23.13 8.32 -1.53
N LEU A 102 -23.81 7.66 -0.58
CA LEU A 102 -23.16 7.13 0.62
C LEU A 102 -22.10 6.09 0.29
N ASP A 103 -22.35 5.24 -0.71
CA ASP A 103 -21.43 4.21 -1.20
C ASP A 103 -20.10 4.78 -1.70
N ALA A 104 -20.12 5.98 -2.29
CA ALA A 104 -18.91 6.68 -2.70
C ALA A 104 -18.03 7.05 -1.49
N PHE A 105 -18.64 7.51 -0.40
CA PHE A 105 -17.91 7.80 0.85
C PHE A 105 -17.47 6.51 1.56
N GLU A 106 -18.33 5.49 1.63
CA GLU A 106 -18.01 4.18 2.20
C GLU A 106 -16.80 3.56 1.50
N ARG A 107 -16.69 3.68 0.18
CA ARG A 107 -15.53 3.20 -0.59
C ARG A 107 -14.23 3.89 -0.14
N ILE A 108 -14.25 5.19 0.11
CA ILE A 108 -13.07 5.94 0.61
C ILE A 108 -12.67 5.41 1.99
N ILE A 109 -13.63 5.24 2.90
CA ILE A 109 -13.38 4.71 4.25
C ILE A 109 -12.85 3.28 4.19
N ARG A 110 -13.43 2.44 3.32
CA ARG A 110 -13.00 1.05 3.15
C ARG A 110 -11.54 0.96 2.72
N ILE A 111 -11.11 1.77 1.75
CA ILE A 111 -9.74 1.73 1.24
C ILE A 111 -8.78 2.44 2.19
N ASN A 112 -9.04 3.71 2.50
CA ASN A 112 -8.06 4.57 3.16
C ASN A 112 -7.94 4.31 4.66
N LEU A 113 -9.02 3.89 5.32
CA LEU A 113 -9.04 3.66 6.77
C LEU A 113 -9.02 2.17 7.10
N ILE A 114 -10.01 1.41 6.64
CA ILE A 114 -10.12 -0.02 6.96
C ILE A 114 -8.96 -0.79 6.32
N GLY A 115 -8.61 -0.49 5.07
CA GLY A 115 -7.47 -1.09 4.39
C GLY A 115 -6.14 -0.81 5.09
N THR A 116 -5.91 0.44 5.52
CA THR A 116 -4.73 0.80 6.34
C THR A 116 -4.68 0.00 7.63
N TYR A 117 -5.80 -0.13 8.36
CA TYR A 117 -5.85 -0.94 9.57
C TYR A 117 -5.56 -2.42 9.29
N ASN A 118 -6.14 -2.99 8.23
CA ASN A 118 -5.89 -4.37 7.83
C ASN A 118 -4.40 -4.64 7.61
N VAL A 119 -3.71 -3.76 6.87
CA VAL A 119 -2.26 -3.87 6.64
C VAL A 119 -1.47 -3.80 7.95
N ILE A 120 -1.80 -2.85 8.82
CA ILE A 120 -1.13 -2.70 10.13
C ILE A 120 -1.32 -3.94 10.99
N ALA A 121 -2.55 -4.47 11.06
CA ALA A 121 -2.89 -5.64 11.86
C ALA A 121 -2.13 -6.88 11.38
N GLN A 122 -2.15 -7.16 10.07
CA GLN A 122 -1.46 -8.32 9.49
C GLN A 122 0.06 -8.22 9.60
N ALA A 123 0.63 -7.02 9.42
CA ALA A 123 2.07 -6.81 9.54
C ALA A 123 2.60 -6.86 10.98
N SER A 124 1.71 -6.83 11.98
CA SER A 124 2.06 -6.91 13.40
C SER A 124 1.92 -8.32 13.98
N ALA A 125 1.37 -9.26 13.21
CA ALA A 125 1.21 -10.67 13.59
C ALA A 125 2.53 -11.44 13.43
#